data_AF-A0A7C7CVD3-F1
#
_entry.id   AF-A0A7C7CVD3-F1
#
_cell.length_a   1.000
_cell.length_b   1.000
_cell.length_c   1.000
_cell.angle_alpha   90.00
_cell.angle_beta   90.00
_cell.angle_gamma   90.00
#
_symmetry.space_group_name_H-M   'P 1'
#
loop_
_entity.id
_entity.type
_entity.pdbx_description
1 polymer ?
#
loop_
_entity_poly.entity_id
_entity_poly.type
_entity_poly.pdbx_seq_one_letter_code
_entity_poly.pdbx_strand_id
1 'polypeptide(L)' 'MVYTSPDPVLYSHLGDIHFSLMNYVEAGKAWKTSLFLTLDKVDDVDGELPDPKELEIKIQKARRFLSNN' A
#
# COMPACT_ATOMS: atom_id res chain seq x y z
N MET A 1 18.87 -6.98 -15.45
CA MET A 1 17.56 -6.70 -14.83
C MET A 1 17.15 -5.31 -15.27
N VAL A 2 15.97 -5.15 -15.86
CA VAL A 2 15.40 -3.82 -16.09
C VAL A 2 14.95 -3.31 -14.73
N TYR A 3 15.58 -2.26 -14.23
CA TYR A 3 15.13 -1.60 -13.01
C TYR A 3 13.95 -0.71 -13.37
N THR A 4 12.76 -1.12 -12.97
CA THR A 4 11.56 -0.29 -13.05
C THR A 4 11.45 0.50 -11.75
N SER A 5 11.18 1.79 -11.84
CA SER A 5 10.93 2.61 -10.66
C SER A 5 9.79 2.01 -9.82
N PRO A 6 9.85 2.09 -8.48
CA PRO A 6 8.76 1.64 -7.62
C PRO A 6 7.42 2.26 -8.00
N ASP A 7 6.37 1.44 -8.09
CA ASP A 7 5.03 1.85 -8.48
C ASP A 7 4.07 1.77 -7.29
N PRO A 8 3.41 2.88 -6.91
CA PRO A 8 2.52 2.90 -5.74
C PRO A 8 1.28 2.01 -5.92
N VAL A 9 0.74 1.87 -7.13
CA VAL A 9 -0.43 1.01 -7.42
C VAL A 9 -0.07 -0.47 -7.22
N LEU A 10 1.12 -0.89 -7.67
CA LEU A 10 1.58 -2.27 -7.46
C LEU A 10 1.70 -2.61 -5.97
N TYR A 11 2.22 -1.70 -5.15
CA TYR A 11 2.27 -1.90 -3.70
C TYR A 11 0.88 -1.89 -3.05
N SER A 12 -0.07 -1.11 -3.58
CA SER A 12 -1.47 -1.12 -3.12
C SER A 12 -2.10 -2.51 -3.31
N HIS A 13 -1.98 -3.07 -4.51
CA HIS A 13 -2.49 -4.41 -4.83
C HIS A 13 -1.79 -5.52 -4.05
N LEU A 14 -0.46 -5.41 -3.87
CA LEU A 14 0.28 -6.35 -3.04
C LEU A 14 -0.25 -6.38 -1.60
N GLY A 15 -0.60 -5.22 -1.05
CA GLY A 15 -1.22 -5.14 0.27
C GLY A 15 -2.60 -5.82 0.31
N ASP A 16 -3.43 -5.64 -0.72
CA ASP A 16 -4.74 -6.29 -0.82
C ASP A 16 -4.62 -7.83 -0.90
N ILE A 17 -3.62 -8.33 -1.63
CA ILE A 17 -3.30 -9.77 -1.71
C ILE A 17 -2.85 -10.30 -0.34
N HIS A 18 -1.90 -9.64 0.32
CA HIS A 18 -1.46 -10.06 1.65
C HIS A 18 -2.60 -10.03 2.67
N PHE A 19 -3.47 -9.03 2.61
CA PHE A 19 -4.62 -8.93 3.51
C PHE A 19 -5.60 -10.09 3.29
N SER A 20 -5.87 -10.44 2.03
CA SER A 20 -6.72 -11.57 1.66
C SER A 20 -6.16 -12.91 2.16
N LEU A 21 -4.83 -13.02 2.26
CA LEU A 21 -4.11 -14.16 2.82
C LEU A 21 -3.96 -14.10 4.35
N MET A 22 -4.63 -13.15 5.03
CA MET A 22 -4.51 -12.90 6.47
C MET A 22 -3.09 -12.55 6.95
N ASN A 23 -2.20 -12.19 6.03
CA ASN A 23 -0.83 -11.76 6.30
C ASN A 23 -0.82 -10.26 6.64
N TYR A 24 -1.49 -9.88 7.73
CA TYR A 24 -1.79 -8.48 8.07
C TYR A 24 -0.55 -7.61 8.27
N VAL A 25 0.56 -8.19 8.75
CA VAL A 25 1.85 -7.48 8.89
C VAL A 25 2.39 -7.07 7.51
N GLU A 26 2.42 -7.99 6.56
CA GLU A 26 2.91 -7.72 5.20
C GLU A 26 1.96 -6.84 4.41
N ALA A 27 0.64 -6.99 4.61
CA ALA A 27 -0.36 -6.09 4.06
C ALA A 27 -0.11 -4.64 4.51
N GLY A 28 0.08 -4.44 5.81
CA GLY A 28 0.36 -3.12 6.38
C GLY A 28 1.69 -2.53 5.91
N LYS A 29 2.72 -3.35 5.65
CA LYS A 29 3.98 -2.87 5.07
C LYS A 29 3.80 -2.42 3.63
N ALA A 30 3.15 -3.24 2.79
CA ALA A 30 2.92 -2.93 1.39
C ALA A 30 2.09 -1.63 1.22
N TRP A 31 1.00 -1.47 1.96
CA TRP A 31 0.19 -0.24 1.90
C TRP A 31 0.93 0.99 2.42
N LYS A 32 1.82 0.87 3.42
CA LYS A 32 2.67 2.01 3.85
C LYS A 32 3.67 2.41 2.77
N THR A 33 4.27 1.44 2.08
CA THR A 33 5.16 1.72 0.94
C THR A 33 4.39 2.38 -0.19
N SER A 34 3.19 1.88 -0.52
CA SER A 34 2.29 2.52 -1.48
C SER A 34 2.00 3.98 -1.09
N LEU A 35 1.61 4.22 0.16
CA LEU A 35 1.31 5.57 0.66
C LEU A 35 2.52 6.51 0.57
N PHE A 36 3.70 6.03 0.96
CA PHE A 36 4.94 6.80 0.86
C PHE A 36 5.24 7.21 -0.58
N LEU A 37 5.17 6.25 -1.52
CA LEU A 37 5.41 6.50 -2.95
C LEU A 37 4.35 7.40 -3.57
N THR A 38 3.09 7.29 -3.16
CA THR A 38 2.03 8.19 -3.62
C THR A 38 2.30 9.61 -3.17
N LEU A 39 2.67 9.83 -1.90
CA LEU A 39 2.97 11.16 -1.37
C LEU A 39 4.23 11.77 -2.00
N ASP A 40 5.24 10.96 -2.31
CA ASP A 40 6.46 11.38 -3.00
C ASP A 40 6.21 11.75 -4.48
N LYS A 41 5.27 11.04 -5.13
CA LYS A 41 4.88 11.26 -6.54
C LYS A 41 3.69 12.20 -6.72
N VAL A 42 3.22 12.90 -5.69
CA VAL A 42 2.08 13.85 -5.81
C VAL A 42 2.33 14.92 -6.89
N ASP A 43 3.59 15.28 -7.12
CA ASP A 43 3.97 16.28 -8.12
C ASP A 43 4.21 15.70 -9.53
N ASP A 44 4.13 14.36 -9.69
CA ASP A 44 4.41 13.65 -10.94
C ASP A 44 3.10 13.15 -11.57
N VAL A 45 2.65 13.84 -12.64
CA VAL A 45 1.25 13.80 -13.14
C VAL A 45 0.97 12.64 -14.10
N ASP A 46 1.98 11.84 -14.46
CA ASP A 46 1.89 10.89 -15.59
C ASP A 46 1.45 9.46 -15.20
N GLY A 47 1.11 9.20 -13.92
CA GLY A 47 0.76 7.86 -13.44
C GLY A 47 -0.59 7.76 -12.73
N GLU A 48 -1.22 6.58 -12.77
CA GLU A 48 -2.30 6.25 -11.83
C GLU A 48 -1.74 6.25 -10.41
N LEU A 49 -2.38 6.99 -9.50
CA LEU A 49 -2.03 7.03 -8.09
C LEU A 49 -3.18 6.47 -7.26
N PRO A 50 -2.89 5.56 -6.30
CA PRO A 50 -3.91 5.08 -5.37
C PRO A 50 -4.30 6.21 -4.41
N ASP A 51 -5.54 6.18 -3.90
CA ASP A 51 -6.02 7.19 -2.94
C ASP A 51 -5.26 7.07 -1.59
N PRO A 52 -4.51 8.11 -1.17
CA PRO A 52 -3.82 8.12 0.13
C PRO A 52 -4.76 7.83 1.31
N LYS A 53 -6.00 8.34 1.28
CA LYS A 53 -6.97 8.13 2.36
C LYS A 53 -7.43 6.69 2.43
N GLU A 54 -7.64 6.04 1.29
CA GLU A 54 -7.98 4.62 1.24
C GLU A 54 -6.83 3.78 1.83
N LEU A 55 -5.59 4.10 1.49
CA LEU A 55 -4.41 3.42 2.03
C LEU A 55 -4.30 3.57 3.55
N GLU A 56 -4.53 4.76 4.09
CA GLU A 56 -4.56 4.97 5.54
C GLU A 56 -5.64 4.14 6.24
N ILE A 57 -6.85 4.10 5.67
CA ILE A 57 -7.95 3.27 6.19
C ILE A 57 -7.57 1.79 6.17
N LYS A 58 -6.98 1.30 5.08
CA LYS A 58 -6.49 -0.08 4.94
C LYS A 58 -5.42 -0.40 5.99
N ILE A 59 -4.44 0.48 6.19
CA ILE A 59 -3.39 0.32 7.22
C ILE A 59 -3.99 0.25 8.63
N GLN A 60 -4.95 1.14 8.95
CA GLN A 60 -5.65 1.11 10.23
C GLN A 60 -6.43 -0.19 10.41
N LYS A 61 -7.10 -0.66 9.34
CA LYS A 61 -7.83 -1.93 9.34
C LYS A 61 -6.89 -3.10 9.66
N ALA A 62 -5.75 -3.24 8.97
CA ALA A 62 -4.78 -4.30 9.27
C ALA A 62 -4.28 -4.27 10.72
N ARG A 63 -4.04 -3.08 11.29
CA ARG A 63 -3.65 -2.96 12.71
C ARG A 63 -4.72 -3.49 13.66
N ARG A 64 -6.02 -3.24 13.39
CA ARG A 64 -7.12 -3.76 14.20
C ARG A 64 -7.21 -5.28 14.15
N PHE A 65 -6.96 -5.89 12.98
CA PHE A 65 -6.91 -7.35 12.87
C PHE A 65 -5.73 -7.96 13.61
N LEU A 66 -4.61 -7.24 13.73
CA LEU A 66 -3.46 -7.67 14.53
C LEU A 66 -3.67 -7.52 16.05
N SER A 67 -4.45 -6.53 16.50
CA SER A 67 -4.76 -6.34 17.92
C SER A 67 -5.86 -7.26 18.44
N ASN A 68 -6.67 -7.82 17.54
CA ASN A 68 -7.83 -8.65 17.86
C ASN A 68 -7.56 -10.16 17.72
N ASN A 69 -6.31 -10.55 17.44
CA ASN A 69 -5.84 -11.93 17.30
C ASN A 69 -4.81 -12.22 18.39
#